data_AF-A0A7J4IVS3-F1
#
_entry.id   AF-A0A7J4IVS3-F1
#
_cell.length_a   1.000
_cell.length_b   1.000
_cell.length_c   1.000
_cell.angle_alpha   90.00
_cell.angle_beta   90.00
_cell.angle_gamma   90.00
#
_symmetry.space_group_name_H-M   'P 1'
#
loop_
_entity.id
_entity.type
_entity.pdbx_description
1 polymer ?
#
loop_
_entity_poly.entity_id
_entity_poly.type
_entity_poly.pdbx_seq_one_letter_code
_entity_poly.pdbx_strand_id
1 'polypeptide(L)' 'MFDFGQFVEQSKRIFSVSKKPDWSEYKQMAKITGIGIILIAALGFVLTFVFRFLKLGL' A
#
# COMPACT_ATOMS: atom_id res chain seq x y z
N MET A 1 3.20 -16.09 -33.61
CA MET A 1 3.61 -17.20 -32.72
C MET A 1 4.17 -16.54 -31.47
N PHE A 2 3.79 -16.97 -30.26
CA PHE A 2 4.15 -16.27 -29.02
C PHE A 2 5.66 -16.40 -28.73
N ASP A 3 6.43 -15.37 -29.08
CA ASP A 3 7.87 -15.31 -28.83
C ASP A 3 8.15 -14.73 -27.44
N PHE A 4 8.35 -15.62 -26.46
CA PHE A 4 8.70 -15.24 -25.08
C PHE A 4 10.01 -14.46 -24.99
N GLY A 5 10.97 -14.70 -25.90
CA GLY A 5 12.23 -13.95 -25.95
C GLY A 5 12.01 -12.46 -26.21
N GLN A 6 11.15 -12.13 -27.17
CA GLN A 6 10.79 -10.74 -27.48
C GLN A 6 10.01 -10.08 -26.33
N PHE A 7 9.16 -10.84 -25.63
CA PHE A 7 8.41 -10.34 -24.48
C PHE A 7 9.33 -9.94 -23.31
N VAL A 8 10.35 -10.74 -23.03
CA VAL A 8 11.36 -10.43 -21.99
C VAL A 8 12.20 -9.21 -22.39
N GLU A 9 12.56 -9.08 -23.65
CA GLU A 9 13.33 -7.95 -24.16
C GLU A 9 12.54 -6.62 -24.10
N GLN A 10 11.26 -6.65 -24.49
CA GLN A 10 10.36 -5.49 -24.33
C GLN A 10 10.14 -5.13 -22.85
N SER A 11 9.99 -6.13 -21.98
CA SER A 11 9.82 -5.91 -20.53
C SER A 11 11.04 -5.23 -19.90
N LYS A 12 12.27 -5.60 -20.31
CA LYS A 12 13.50 -4.93 -19.85
C LYS A 12 13.53 -3.45 -20.22
N ARG A 13 13.10 -3.08 -21.42
CA ARG A 13 13.04 -1.68 -21.86
C ARG A 13 12.07 -0.87 -21.00
N ILE A 14 10.93 -1.44 -20.64
CA ILE A 14 9.92 -0.79 -19.79
C ILE A 14 10.47 -0.54 -18.37
N PHE A 15 11.18 -1.51 -17.79
CA PHE A 15 11.84 -1.34 -16.49
C PHE A 15 12.92 -0.25 -16.50
N SER A 16 13.59 -0.06 -17.63
CA SER A 16 14.59 1.01 -17.79
C SER A 16 13.98 2.39 -18.00
N VAL A 17 12.78 2.49 -18.58
CA VAL A 17 12.06 3.75 -18.80
C VAL A 17 11.32 4.20 -17.53
N SER A 18 10.94 3.24 -16.68
CA SER A 18 10.26 3.52 -15.42
C SER A 18 11.18 4.30 -14.47
N LYS A 19 10.72 5.48 -14.02
CA LYS A 19 11.42 6.29 -13.02
C LYS A 19 11.40 5.54 -11.69
N LYS A 20 12.57 5.08 -11.23
CA LYS A 20 12.69 4.56 -9.87
C LYS A 20 12.47 5.73 -8.90
N PRO A 21 11.58 5.59 -7.90
CA PRO A 21 11.31 6.66 -6.95
C PRO A 21 12.57 6.98 -6.17
N ASP A 22 12.77 8.26 -5.90
CA ASP A 22 13.90 8.70 -5.08
C ASP A 22 13.67 8.34 -3.61
N TRP A 23 14.74 8.18 -2.83
CA TRP A 23 14.60 7.80 -1.41
C TRP A 23 13.81 8.83 -0.60
N SER A 24 13.85 10.09 -1.01
CA SER A 24 13.06 11.17 -0.41
C SER A 24 11.56 11.01 -0.72
N GLU A 25 11.20 10.77 -1.99
CA GLU A 25 9.82 10.56 -2.43
C GLU A 25 9.21 9.33 -1.76
N TYR A 26 9.98 8.23 -1.70
CA TYR A 26 9.55 7.01 -1.03
C TYR A 26 9.22 7.24 0.45
N LYS A 27 10.09 7.95 1.18
CA LYS A 27 9.85 8.28 2.60
C LYS A 27 8.62 9.16 2.76
N GLN A 28 8.39 10.08 1.84
CA GLN A 28 7.25 11.00 1.91
C GLN A 28 5.93 10.23 1.68
N MET A 29 5.88 9.36 0.67
CA MET A 29 4.75 8.47 0.42
C MET A 29 4.50 7.52 1.60
N ALA A 30 5.55 6.89 2.12
CA ALA A 30 5.45 5.98 3.27
C ALA A 30 4.86 6.68 4.51
N LYS A 31 5.24 7.93 4.77
CA LYS A 31 4.67 8.73 5.89
C LYS A 31 3.19 9.02 5.67
N ILE A 32 2.81 9.47 4.47
CA ILE A 32 1.42 9.83 4.16
C ILE A 32 0.52 8.59 4.25
N THR A 33 0.91 7.50 3.60
CA THR A 33 0.17 6.23 3.65
C THR A 33 0.14 5.65 5.06
N GLY A 34 1.25 5.71 5.80
CA GLY A 34 1.32 5.24 7.18
C GLY A 34 0.35 5.98 8.10
N ILE A 35 0.26 7.32 7.99
CA ILE A 35 -0.70 8.12 8.73
C ILE A 35 -2.14 7.71 8.37
N GLY A 36 -2.44 7.51 7.08
CA GLY A 36 -3.76 7.07 6.64
C GLY A 36 -4.17 5.72 7.24
N ILE A 37 -3.26 4.74 7.26
CA ILE A 37 -3.52 3.41 7.85
C ILE A 37 -3.80 3.54 9.34
N ILE A 38 -3.00 4.33 10.07
CA ILE A 38 -3.17 4.52 11.51
C ILE A 38 -4.52 5.17 11.82
N LEU A 39 -4.95 6.15 11.04
CA LEU A 39 -6.25 6.81 11.23
C LEU A 39 -7.42 5.83 11.06
N ILE A 40 -7.40 5.04 9.98
CA ILE A 40 -8.46 4.04 9.72
C ILE A 40 -8.45 2.95 10.80
N ALA A 41 -7.27 2.48 11.20
CA ALA A 41 -7.11 1.49 12.25
C ALA A 41 -7.64 2.01 13.61
N ALA A 42 -7.36 3.27 13.95
CA ALA A 42 -7.86 3.88 15.17
C ALA A 42 -9.40 3.98 15.17
N LEU A 43 -10.00 4.39 14.05
CA LEU A 43 -11.46 4.44 13.91
C LEU A 43 -12.09 3.06 14.06
N GLY A 44 -11.56 2.04 13.36
CA GLY A 44 -12.05 0.67 13.48
C GLY A 44 -11.85 0.08 14.89
N PHE A 45 -10.74 0.43 15.54
CA PHE A 45 -10.46 0.04 16.92
C PHE A 45 -11.47 0.65 17.89
N VAL A 46 -11.76 1.96 17.79
CA VAL A 46 -12.75 2.64 18.63
C VAL A 46 -14.13 2.01 18.46
N LEU A 47 -14.57 1.76 17.22
CA LEU A 47 -15.84 1.09 16.96
C LEU A 47 -15.86 -0.30 17.61
N THR A 48 -14.86 -1.13 17.34
CA THR A 48 -14.78 -2.49 17.91
C THR A 48 -14.76 -2.46 19.43
N PHE A 49 -14.06 -1.50 20.03
CA PHE A 49 -13.97 -1.33 21.48
C PHE A 49 -15.35 -1.01 22.08
N VAL A 50 -16.07 -0.05 21.51
CA VAL A 50 -17.42 0.33 21.95
C VAL A 50 -18.42 -0.82 21.76
N PHE A 51 -18.43 -1.46 20.59
CA PHE A 51 -19.33 -2.58 20.30
C PHE A 51 -19.04 -3.78 21.22
N ARG A 52 -17.77 -4.08 21.47
CA ARG A 52 -17.39 -5.19 22.36
C ARG A 52 -17.75 -4.89 23.80
N PHE A 53 -17.55 -3.66 24.27
CA PHE A 53 -17.94 -3.25 25.62
C PHE A 53 -19.47 -3.32 25.80
N LEU A 54 -20.24 -2.82 24.83
CA LEU A 54 -21.71 -2.87 24.88
C LEU A 54 -22.25 -4.31 24.83
N LYS A 55 -21.67 -5.17 23.97
CA LYS A 55 -22.10 -6.57 23.82
C LYS A 55 -21.71 -7.46 25.02
N LEU A 56 -20.73 -7.06 25.82
CA LEU A 56 -20.30 -7.81 27.01
C LEU A 56 -21.12 -7.47 28.27
N GLY A 57 -21.91 -6.40 28.22
CA GLY A 57 -22.77 -5.94 29.32
C GLY A 57 -24.24 -6.36 29.22
N LEU A 58 -24.62 -7.19 28.25
CA LEU A 58 -25.97 -7.72 28.04
C LEU A 58 -25.97 -9.26 28.01
#